data_AF-A0A453NIE8-F1
#
_entry.id   AF-A0A453NIE8-F1
#
_cell.length_a   1.000
_cell.length_b   1.000
_cell.length_c   1.000
_cell.angle_alpha   90.00
_cell.angle_beta   90.00
_cell.angle_gamma   90.00
#
_symmetry.space_group_name_H-M   'P 1'
#
loop_
_entity.id
_entity.type
_entity.pdbx_description
1 polymer ?
#
loop_
_entity_poly.entity_id
_entity_poly.type
_entity_poly.pdbx_seq_one_letter_code
_entity_poly.pdbx_strand_id
1 'polypeptide(L)' 'ADEIRELWMEYENNATLEAKVVKDFDKVEMILQALEYEKEQGRDLEEFFQSTAGKFQTGVGKAWAAEVASRRK' A
#
# COMPACT_ATOMS: atom_id res chain seq x y z
N ALA A 1 -1.96 -26.51 8.94
CA ALA A 1 -2.79 -25.39 9.47
C ALA A 1 -1.93 -24.39 10.23
N ASP A 2 -0.81 -24.82 10.83
CA ASP A 2 0.10 -23.94 11.56
C ASP A 2 0.89 -22.97 10.67
N GLU A 3 1.28 -23.39 9.46
CA GLU A 3 2.06 -22.56 8.53
C GLU A 3 1.37 -21.24 8.14
N ILE A 4 0.06 -21.26 7.84
CA ILE A 4 -0.69 -20.04 7.51
C ILE A 4 -0.78 -19.10 8.72
N ARG A 5 -0.88 -19.65 9.93
CA ARG A 5 -0.92 -18.86 11.16
C ARG A 5 0.45 -18.24 11.46
N GLU A 6 1.53 -18.95 11.22
CA GLU A 6 2.90 -18.42 11.37
C GLU A 6 3.17 -17.29 10.37
N LEU A 7 2.80 -17.47 9.10
CA LEU A 7 2.90 -16.41 8.08
C LEU A 7 2.06 -15.18 8.44
N TRP A 8 0.86 -15.38 8.98
CA TRP A 8 0.01 -14.27 9.43
C TRP A 8 0.64 -13.51 10.61
N MET A 9 1.21 -14.23 11.59
CA MET A 9 1.92 -13.62 12.72
C MET A 9 3.19 -12.89 12.28
N GLU A 10 3.93 -13.43 11.30
CA GLU A 10 5.11 -12.80 10.71
C GLU A 10 4.75 -11.48 9.99
N TYR A 11 3.65 -11.51 9.22
CA TYR A 11 3.08 -10.33 8.59
C TYR A 11 2.67 -9.28 9.63
N GLU A 12 1.85 -9.65 10.61
CA GLU A 12 1.40 -8.75 11.69
C GLU A 12 2.58 -8.09 12.40
N ASN A 13 3.58 -8.89 12.78
CA ASN A 13 4.79 -8.42 13.48
C ASN A 13 5.74 -7.61 12.59
N ASN A 14 5.52 -7.58 11.27
CA ASN A 14 6.35 -6.84 10.32
C ASN A 14 7.84 -7.20 10.46
N ALA A 15 8.09 -8.48 10.76
CA ALA A 15 9.38 -8.97 11.26
C ALA A 15 10.39 -9.18 10.13
N THR A 16 9.92 -9.61 8.96
CA THR A 16 10.75 -9.95 7.80
C THR A 16 10.69 -8.89 6.72
N LEU A 17 11.59 -9.00 5.73
CA LEU A 17 11.58 -8.10 4.58
C LEU A 17 10.34 -8.35 3.73
N GLU A 18 9.96 -9.61 3.59
CA GLU A 18 8.79 -10.11 2.88
C GLU A 18 7.52 -9.50 3.50
N ALA A 19 7.35 -9.57 4.82
CA ALA A 19 6.23 -8.94 5.53
C ALA A 19 6.15 -7.42 5.27
N LYS A 20 7.30 -6.73 5.28
CA LYS A 20 7.37 -5.28 5.00
C LYS A 20 7.01 -4.94 3.57
N VAL A 21 7.48 -5.75 2.61
CA VAL A 21 7.13 -5.60 1.19
C VAL A 21 5.63 -5.81 1.01
N VAL A 22 5.06 -6.87 1.58
CA VAL A 22 3.61 -7.14 1.46
C VAL A 22 2.80 -6.01 2.09
N LYS A 23 3.18 -5.48 3.26
CA LYS A 23 2.52 -4.32 3.89
C LYS A 23 2.62 -3.03 3.09
N ASP A 24 3.68 -2.86 2.33
CA ASP A 24 3.81 -1.71 1.45
C ASP A 24 2.95 -1.88 0.20
N PHE A 25 2.93 -3.09 -0.39
CA PHE A 25 2.09 -3.41 -1.53
C PHE A 25 0.59 -3.26 -1.23
N ASP A 26 0.13 -3.72 -0.06
CA ASP A 26 -1.26 -3.54 0.41
C ASP A 26 -1.67 -2.05 0.40
N LYS A 27 -0.78 -1.16 0.87
CA LYS A 27 -1.02 0.29 0.84
C LYS A 27 -0.96 0.88 -0.57
N VAL A 28 -0.07 0.39 -1.42
CA VAL A 28 0.01 0.81 -2.83
C VAL A 28 -1.28 0.44 -3.57
N GLU A 29 -1.80 -0.77 -3.32
CA GLU A 29 -3.05 -1.25 -3.91
C GLU A 29 -4.22 -0.37 -3.48
N MET A 30 -4.30 -0.01 -2.19
CA MET A 30 -5.33 0.90 -1.67
C MET A 30 -5.34 2.27 -2.38
N ILE A 31 -4.18 2.91 -2.60
CA ILE A 31 -4.12 4.20 -3.31
C ILE A 31 -4.33 4.07 -4.81
N LEU A 32 -4.02 2.91 -5.40
CA LEU A 32 -4.27 2.62 -6.81
C LEU A 32 -5.78 2.50 -7.06
N GLN A 33 -6.49 1.76 -6.20
CA GLN A 33 -7.95 1.70 -6.24
C GLN A 33 -8.56 3.09 -6.04
N ALA A 34 -8.06 3.87 -5.07
CA ALA A 34 -8.52 5.23 -4.88
C ALA A 34 -8.36 6.06 -6.16
N LEU A 35 -7.19 6.03 -6.82
CA LEU A 35 -6.96 6.71 -8.09
C LEU A 35 -7.97 6.31 -9.19
N GLU A 36 -8.26 5.02 -9.31
CA GLU A 36 -9.24 4.51 -10.29
C GLU A 36 -10.64 5.03 -9.98
N TYR A 37 -11.07 4.98 -8.72
CA TYR A 37 -12.35 5.53 -8.29
C TYR A 37 -12.44 7.05 -8.49
N GLU A 38 -11.38 7.82 -8.24
CA GLU A 38 -11.35 9.26 -8.53
C GLU A 38 -11.56 9.52 -10.02
N LYS A 39 -10.91 8.74 -10.89
CA LYS A 39 -11.01 8.89 -12.36
C LYS A 39 -12.37 8.48 -12.91
N GLU A 40 -12.96 7.39 -12.42
CA GLU A 40 -14.23 6.88 -12.92
C GLU A 40 -15.45 7.60 -12.33
N GLN A 41 -15.41 7.95 -11.04
CA GLN A 41 -16.56 8.48 -10.32
C GLN A 41 -16.46 9.97 -10.00
N GLY A 42 -15.32 10.62 -10.27
CA GLY A 42 -15.10 12.04 -10.00
C GLY A 42 -15.16 12.40 -8.51
N ARG A 43 -14.87 11.44 -7.64
CA ARG A 43 -14.77 11.66 -6.19
C ARG A 43 -13.37 12.09 -5.81
N ASP A 44 -13.25 12.89 -4.76
CA ASP A 44 -11.96 13.19 -4.14
C ASP A 44 -11.69 12.15 -3.05
N LEU A 45 -10.64 11.36 -3.25
CA LEU A 45 -10.18 10.31 -2.35
C LEU A 45 -8.77 10.62 -1.85
N GLU A 46 -8.41 11.92 -1.78
CA GLU A 46 -7.13 12.38 -1.26
C GLU A 46 -6.78 11.84 0.12
N GLU A 47 -7.79 11.59 0.97
CA GLU A 47 -7.62 11.02 2.30
C GLU A 47 -6.86 9.68 2.26
N PHE A 48 -7.05 8.86 1.21
CA PHE A 48 -6.36 7.59 1.05
C PHE A 48 -4.87 7.80 0.75
N PHE A 49 -4.54 8.78 -0.08
CA PHE A 49 -3.15 9.16 -0.39
C PHE A 49 -2.44 9.76 0.83
N GLN A 50 -3.12 10.65 1.57
CA GLN A 50 -2.57 11.23 2.81
C GLN A 50 -2.39 10.15 3.88
N SER A 51 -3.32 9.18 3.96
CA SER A 51 -3.24 8.10 4.94
C SER A 51 -2.06 7.16 4.71
N THR A 52 -1.52 7.07 3.49
CA THR A 52 -0.36 6.21 3.16
C THR A 52 0.95 6.97 3.11
N ALA A 53 0.91 8.31 3.02
CA ALA A 53 2.08 9.16 3.03
C ALA A 53 2.97 8.89 4.25
N GLY A 54 4.23 8.52 4.01
CA GLY A 54 5.19 8.20 5.08
C GLY A 54 5.02 6.83 5.74
N LYS A 55 4.03 6.02 5.34
CA LYS A 55 3.83 4.65 5.86
C LYS A 55 4.55 3.56 5.07
N PHE A 56 5.21 3.91 3.96
CA PHE A 56 6.00 2.98 3.14
C PHE A 56 7.39 2.78 3.73
N GLN A 57 7.78 1.53 3.94
CA GLN A 57 9.03 1.18 4.62
C GLN A 57 10.16 0.85 3.64
N THR A 58 9.83 0.17 2.56
CA THR A 58 10.75 -0.33 1.54
C THR A 58 10.99 0.70 0.43
N GLY A 59 12.14 0.59 -0.24
CA GLY A 59 12.43 1.43 -1.41
C GLY A 59 11.46 1.19 -2.57
N VAL A 60 11.04 -0.06 -2.76
CA VAL A 60 10.08 -0.45 -3.81
C VAL A 60 8.71 0.16 -3.53
N GLY A 61 8.19 0.02 -2.30
CA GLY A 61 6.91 0.61 -1.90
C GLY A 61 6.86 2.12 -2.11
N LYS A 62 7.94 2.83 -1.74
CA LYS A 62 8.07 4.28 -1.97
C LYS A 62 8.08 4.65 -3.45
N ALA A 63 8.80 3.90 -4.27
CA ALA A 63 8.87 4.15 -5.71
C ALA A 63 7.50 3.95 -6.38
N TRP A 64 6.78 2.89 -6.01
CA TRP A 64 5.44 2.61 -6.55
C TRP A 64 4.41 3.62 -6.05
N ALA A 65 4.45 4.02 -4.78
CA ALA A 65 3.57 5.07 -4.27
C ALA A 65 3.78 6.40 -5.01
N ALA A 66 5.04 6.75 -5.30
CA ALA A 66 5.37 7.93 -6.10
C ALA A 66 4.84 7.83 -7.54
N GLU A 67 4.90 6.64 -8.15
CA GLU A 67 4.34 6.38 -9.47
C GLU A 67 2.81 6.50 -9.48
N VAL A 68 2.10 5.95 -8.49
CA VAL A 68 0.63 6.11 -8.41
C VAL A 68 0.26 7.59 -8.23
N ALA A 69 0.98 8.31 -7.36
CA ALA A 69 0.77 9.73 -7.14
C ALA A 69 1.08 10.58 -8.39
N SER A 70 2.04 10.16 -9.23
CA SER A 70 2.35 10.85 -10.49
C SER A 70 1.20 10.76 -11.49
N ARG A 71 0.50 9.62 -11.53
CA ARG A 71 -0.66 9.34 -12.41
C ARG A 71 -1.96 10.04 -12.01
N ARG A 72 -2.00 10.67 -10.82
CA ARG A 72 -3.11 11.51 -10.34
C ARG A 72 -3.09 12.90 -11.00
N LYS A 73 -1.94 13.36 -11.50
CA LYS A 73 -1.78 14.67 -12.16
C LYS A 73 -2.29 14.67 -13.61
#